data_AF-A0A930R3Q8-F1
#
_entry.id   AF-A0A930R3Q8-F1
#
_cell.length_a   1.000
_cell.length_b   1.000
_cell.length_c   1.000
_cell.angle_alpha   90.00
_cell.angle_beta   90.00
_cell.angle_gamma   90.00
#
_symmetry.space_group_name_H-M   'P 1'
#
loop_
_entity.id
_entity.type
_entity.pdbx_description
1 polymer ?
#
loop_
_entity_poly.entity_id
_entity_poly.type
_entity_poly.pdbx_seq_one_letter_code
_entity_poly.pdbx_strand_id
1 'polypeptide(L)' 'MAQKANSLSHTKWLCKYHIVFTPKYRRKIIYGQYKESIR' A
#
# COMPACT_ATOMS: atom_id res chain seq x y z
N MET A 1 21.23 0.74 2.10
CA MET A 1 20.90 1.35 3.41
C MET A 1 20.04 0.39 4.19
N ALA A 2 20.40 0.07 5.44
CA ALA A 2 19.72 -0.95 6.23
C ALA A 2 18.24 -0.60 6.45
N GLN A 3 17.38 -1.59 6.27
CA GLN A 3 15.93 -1.44 6.35
C GLN A 3 15.52 -1.22 7.82
N LYS A 4 15.14 0.03 8.17
CA LYS A 4 14.72 0.40 9.53
C LYS A 4 13.40 -0.31 9.89
N ALA A 5 13.44 -1.15 10.92
CA ALA A 5 12.26 -1.83 11.47
C ALA A 5 11.60 -0.96 12.56
N ASN A 6 10.28 -1.08 12.70
CA ASN A 6 9.53 -0.41 13.78
C ASN A 6 9.69 -1.19 15.07
N SER A 7 9.69 -0.50 16.22
CA SER A 7 9.87 -1.13 17.53
C SER A 7 8.99 -0.53 18.62
N LEU A 8 8.35 -1.39 19.42
CA LEU A 8 7.77 -1.14 20.74
C LEU A 8 8.65 -1.82 21.81
N SER A 9 8.36 -1.58 23.09
CA SER A 9 9.14 -2.08 24.23
C SER A 9 9.42 -3.58 24.20
N HIS A 10 8.54 -4.39 23.61
CA HIS A 10 8.69 -5.85 23.51
C HIS A 10 8.47 -6.41 22.10
N THR A 11 8.39 -5.56 21.07
CA THR A 11 8.08 -6.03 19.72
C THR A 11 8.88 -5.25 18.69
N LYS A 12 9.53 -5.96 17.77
CA LYS A 12 10.13 -5.38 16.58
C LYS A 12 9.46 -6.00 15.36
N TRP A 13 9.02 -5.18 14.42
CA TRP A 13 8.34 -5.67 13.22
C TRP A 13 8.73 -4.89 11.98
N LEU A 14 8.57 -5.57 10.86
CA LEU A 14 8.85 -5.05 9.54
C LEU A 14 7.68 -5.40 8.61
N CYS A 15 6.63 -4.59 8.70
CA CYS A 15 5.40 -4.77 7.94
C CYS A 15 5.52 -4.11 6.56
N LYS A 16 6.33 -4.70 5.67
CA LYS A 16 6.39 -4.27 4.27
C LYS A 16 5.45 -5.14 3.43
N TYR A 17 4.50 -4.50 2.77
CA TYR A 17 3.53 -5.17 1.91
C TYR A 17 3.49 -4.50 0.54
N HIS A 18 3.36 -5.31 -0.51
CA HIS A 18 3.04 -4.85 -1.85
C HIS A 18 1.58 -5.17 -2.14
N ILE A 19 0.71 -4.18 -1.90
CA ILE A 19 -0.74 -4.31 -2.06
C ILE A 19 -1.12 -3.75 -3.42
N VAL A 20 -1.75 -4.57 -4.26
CA VAL A 20 -2.15 -4.20 -5.63
C VAL A 20 -3.65 -4.37 -5.80
N PHE A 21 -4.31 -3.33 -6.28
CA PHE A 21 -5.73 -3.36 -6.61
C PHE A 21 -5.92 -3.29 -8.12
N THR A 22 -6.75 -4.18 -8.66
CA THR A 22 -7.10 -4.18 -10.10
C THR A 22 -8.61 -4.07 -10.28
N PRO A 23 -9.11 -3.17 -11.13
CA PRO A 23 -10.53 -3.02 -11.38
C PRO A 23 -11.06 -4.20 -12.19
N LYS A 24 -12.30 -4.62 -11.91
CA LYS A 24 -12.98 -5.66 -12.70
C LYS A 24 -12.99 -5.26 -14.18
N TYR A 25 -12.59 -6.19 -15.05
CA TYR A 25 -12.42 -5.96 -16.50
C TYR A 25 -11.33 -4.95 -16.89
N ARG A 26 -10.36 -4.66 -16.00
CA ARG A 26 -9.25 -3.71 -16.26
C ARG A 26 -9.72 -2.32 -16.70
N ARG A 27 -10.90 -1.90 -16.25
CA ARG A 27 -11.47 -0.59 -16.59
C ARG A 27 -10.61 0.53 -16.02
N LYS A 28 -10.43 1.63 -16.77
CA LYS A 28 -9.65 2.80 -16.35
C LYS A 28 -10.38 3.74 -15.36
N ILE A 29 -11.34 3.21 -14.60
CA ILE A 29 -12.20 3.96 -13.67
C ILE A 29 -11.39 4.62 -12.54
N ILE A 30 -10.32 3.97 -12.11
CA ILE A 30 -9.40 4.44 -11.05
C ILE A 30 -8.71 5.76 -11.43
N TYR A 31 -8.50 6.03 -12.73
CA TYR A 31 -7.80 7.24 -13.19
C TYR A 31 -8.71 8.48 -13.29
N GLY A 32 -10.03 8.29 -13.22
CA GLY A 32 -11.01 9.37 -13.24
C GLY A 32 -11.39 9.78 -11.82
N GLN A 33 -12.64 9.51 -11.45
CA GLN A 33 -13.24 9.94 -10.18
C GLN A 33 -12.50 9.46 -8.94
N TYR A 34 -11.96 8.24 -8.97
CA TYR A 34 -11.34 7.61 -7.78
C TYR A 34 -9.85 7.91 -7.63
N LYS A 35 -9.26 8.70 -8.53
CA LYS A 35 -7.82 9.00 -8.51
C LYS A 35 -7.40 9.70 -7.23
N GLU A 36 -8.23 10.60 -6.73
CA GLU A 36 -7.95 11.37 -5.52
C GLU A 36 -8.12 10.53 -4.25
N SER A 37 -9.07 9.59 -4.24
CA SER A 37 -9.31 8.68 -3.11
C SER A 37 -8.27 7.56 -2.96
N ILE A 38 -7.56 7.22 -4.04
CA ILE A 38 -6.55 6.15 -4.08
C ILE A 38 -5.12 6.70 -3.91
N ARG A 39 -4.96 8.03 -3.86
CA ARG A 39 -3.68 8.70 -3.61
C ARG A 39 -3.24 8.52 -2.16
#